data_AF-A0A7C1KXB1-F1
#
_entry.id   AF-A0A7C1KXB1-F1
#
_cell.length_a   1.000
_cell.length_b   1.000
_cell.length_c   1.000
_cell.angle_alpha   90.00
_cell.angle_beta   90.00
_cell.angle_gamma   90.00
#
_symmetry.space_group_name_H-M   'P 1'
#
loop_
_entity.id
_entity.type
_entity.pdbx_description
1 polymer ?
#
loop_
_entity_poly.entity_id
_entity_poly.type
_entity_poly.pdbx_seq_one_letter_code
_entity_poly.pdbx_strand_id
1 'polypeptide(L)' 'MVKTSHFERMAKYYDRATKILMLGTYGKVRSRIVSEPPVERALDLCCGTGYVTGHINAKTVVALDM' A
#
# COMPACT_ATOMS: atom_id res chain seq x y z
N MET A 1 13.68 -16.36 -1.79
CA MET A 1 12.57 -16.40 -0.80
C MET A 1 13.09 -15.79 0.50
N VAL A 2 12.88 -14.50 0.71
CA VAL A 2 13.16 -13.87 2.01
C VAL A 2 12.23 -14.52 3.03
N LYS A 3 12.75 -14.95 4.19
CA LYS A 3 11.96 -15.63 5.22
C LYS A 3 10.74 -14.78 5.58
N THR A 4 9.56 -15.25 5.18
CA THR A 4 8.22 -14.67 5.40
C THR A 4 8.00 -14.21 6.85
N SER A 5 8.64 -14.88 7.82
CA SER A 5 8.43 -14.65 9.25
C SER A 5 8.81 -13.26 9.78
N HIS A 6 9.73 -12.53 9.11
CA HIS A 6 10.16 -11.21 9.59
C HIS A 6 9.22 -10.09 9.13
N PHE A 7 8.77 -10.16 7.88
CA PHE A 7 7.80 -9.21 7.34
C PHE A 7 6.43 -9.38 8.00
N GLU A 8 5.93 -10.61 8.18
CA GLU A 8 4.65 -10.86 8.86
C GLU A 8 4.62 -10.31 10.29
N ARG A 9 5.72 -10.45 11.03
CA ARG A 9 5.83 -9.92 12.41
C ARG A 9 5.82 -8.40 12.44
N MET A 10 6.47 -7.77 11.46
CA MET A 10 6.60 -6.31 11.39
C MET A 10 5.39 -5.65 10.72
N ALA A 11 4.67 -6.34 9.83
CA ALA A 11 3.54 -5.81 9.06
C ALA A 11 2.47 -5.18 9.95
N LYS A 12 2.19 -5.79 11.11
CA LYS A 12 1.22 -5.28 12.11
C LYS A 12 1.57 -3.89 12.64
N TYR A 13 2.86 -3.56 12.68
CA TYR A 13 3.36 -2.29 13.20
C TYR A 13 3.80 -1.34 12.08
N TYR A 14 3.98 -1.87 10.87
CA TYR A 14 4.52 -1.14 9.72
C TYR A 14 3.70 0.10 9.43
N ASP A 15 2.39 0.00 9.18
CA ASP A 15 1.56 1.15 8.86
C ASP A 15 1.59 2.26 9.93
N ARG A 16 1.64 1.88 11.21
CA ARG A 16 1.71 2.84 12.31
C ARG A 16 3.09 3.50 12.39
N ALA A 17 4.16 2.70 12.26
CA ALA A 17 5.52 3.20 12.24
C ALA A 17 5.75 4.13 11.04
N THR A 18 5.31 3.73 9.84
CA THR A 18 5.43 4.51 8.60
C THR A 18 4.64 5.81 8.69
N LYS A 19 3.44 5.83 9.29
CA LYS A 19 2.69 7.08 9.53
C LYS A 19 3.44 8.06 10.46
N ILE A 20 4.08 7.55 11.51
CA ILE A 20 4.84 8.37 12.48
C ILE A 20 6.17 8.83 11.87
N LEU A 21 6.96 7.90 11.31
CA LEU A 21 8.30 8.16 10.76
C LEU A 21 8.26 9.03 9.50
N MET A 22 7.27 8.83 8.64
CA MET A 22 7.16 9.60 7.39
C MET A 22 6.46 10.95 7.60
N LEU A 23 6.08 11.33 8.83
CA LEU A 23 5.44 12.62 9.16
C LEU A 23 4.28 12.99 8.21
N GLY A 24 3.46 12.00 7.82
CA GLY A 24 2.34 12.19 6.88
C GLY A 24 2.72 12.22 5.39
N THR A 25 4.00 12.13 5.03
CA THR A 25 4.47 12.02 3.62
C THR A 25 3.88 10.80 2.93
N TYR A 26 3.70 9.69 3.67
CA TYR A 26 3.04 8.49 3.17
C TYR A 26 1.58 8.74 2.77
N GLY A 27 0.87 9.61 3.50
CA GLY A 27 -0.47 10.07 3.15
C GLY A 27 -0.48 10.94 1.89
N LYS A 28 0.52 11.83 1.72
CA LYS A 28 0.67 12.69 0.53
C LYS A 28 1.00 11.90 -0.74
N VAL A 29 1.82 10.85 -0.63
CA VAL A 29 2.13 9.96 -1.76
C VAL A 29 0.89 9.18 -2.16
N ARG A 30 0.20 8.55 -1.18
CA ARG A 30 -1.09 7.88 -1.43
C ARG A 30 -2.07 8.82 -2.13
N SER A 31 -2.27 10.04 -1.63
CA SER A 31 -3.24 10.98 -2.21
C SER A 31 -2.97 11.32 -3.68
N ARG A 32 -1.71 11.35 -4.10
CA ARG A 32 -1.35 11.59 -5.52
C ARG A 32 -1.69 10.39 -6.40
N ILE A 33 -1.44 9.18 -5.91
CA ILE A 33 -1.76 7.95 -6.63
C ILE A 33 -3.28 7.77 -6.77
N VAL A 34 -4.04 8.14 -5.74
CA VAL A 34 -5.49 7.95 -5.71
C VAL A 34 -6.28 9.13 -6.27
N SER A 35 -5.63 10.26 -6.56
CA SER A 35 -6.26 11.41 -7.21
C SER A 35 -6.43 11.22 -8.72
N GLU A 36 -5.93 10.12 -9.28
CA GLU A 36 -6.11 9.76 -10.68
C GLU A 36 -7.60 9.48 -11.00
N PRO A 37 -8.05 9.76 -12.23
CA PRO A 37 -9.42 9.46 -12.66
C PRO A 37 -9.72 7.95 -12.53
N PRO A 38 -11.00 7.58 -12.34
CA PRO A 38 -11.40 6.18 -12.19
C PRO A 38 -10.98 5.34 -13.40
N VAL A 39 -10.39 4.17 -13.13
CA VAL A 39 -9.96 3.21 -14.17
C VAL A 39 -10.71 1.88 -14.05
N GLU A 40 -10.76 1.09 -15.13
CA GLU A 40 -11.40 -0.24 -15.08
C GLU A 40 -10.57 -1.22 -14.23
N ARG A 41 -9.24 -1.21 -14.38
CA ARG A 41 -8.33 -2.17 -13.71
C ARG A 41 -7.06 -1.49 -13.24
N ALA A 42 -6.59 -1.90 -12.07
CA ALA A 42 -5.30 -1.50 -11.51
C ALA A 42 -4.51 -2.71 -11.01
N LEU A 43 -3.18 -2.61 -11.10
CA LEU A 43 -2.23 -3.58 -10.56
C LEU A 43 -1.35 -2.86 -9.53
N ASP A 44 -1.39 -3.33 -8.29
CA ASP A 44 -0.57 -2.83 -7.19
C ASP A 44 0.55 -3.84 -6.90
N LEU A 45 1.79 -3.47 -7.23
CA LEU A 45 2.98 -4.29 -7.04
C LEU A 45 3.70 -3.86 -5.75
N CYS A 46 4.14 -4.84 -4.96
CA CYS A 46 4.71 -4.60 -3.63
C CYS A 46 3.67 -3.92 -2.71
N CYS A 47 2.44 -4.42 -2.71
CA CYS A 47 1.31 -3.78 -2.03
C CYS A 47 1.45 -3.76 -0.50
N GLY A 48 2.37 -4.55 0.07
CA GLY A 48 2.63 -4.69 1.49
C GLY A 48 1.34 -4.98 2.27
N THR A 49 0.99 -4.08 3.18
CA THR A 49 -0.23 -4.15 4.00
C THR A 49 -1.53 -3.81 3.26
N GLY A 50 -1.44 -3.38 1.99
CA GLY A 50 -2.58 -2.93 1.19
C GLY A 50 -3.02 -1.49 1.49
N TYR A 51 -2.21 -0.71 2.23
CA TYR A 51 -2.55 0.65 2.63
C TYR A 51 -2.91 1.56 1.44
N VAL A 52 -2.17 1.47 0.34
CA VAL A 52 -2.46 2.24 -0.89
C VAL A 52 -3.57 1.55 -1.68
N THR A 53 -3.50 0.23 -1.83
CA THR A 53 -4.46 -0.61 -2.58
C THR A 53 -5.92 -0.27 -2.27
N GLY A 54 -6.27 -0.17 -0.98
CA GLY A 54 -7.65 0.08 -0.54
C GLY A 54 -8.19 1.47 -0.87
N HIS A 55 -7.37 2.36 -1.42
CA HIS A 55 -7.76 3.71 -1.80
C HIS A 55 -7.69 3.94 -3.32
N ILE A 56 -7.24 2.96 -4.11
CA ILE A 56 -7.14 3.09 -5.57
C ILE A 56 -8.54 3.16 -6.18
N ASN A 57 -8.76 4.18 -7.02
CA ASN A 57 -10.03 4.39 -7.70
C ASN A 57 -10.13 3.50 -8.97
N ALA A 58 -10.40 2.21 -8.78
CA ALA A 58 -10.57 1.26 -9.87
C ALA A 58 -11.71 0.27 -9.64
N LYS A 59 -12.35 -0.20 -10.72
CA LYS A 59 -13.39 -1.25 -10.63
C LYS A 59 -12.82 -2.59 -10.18
N THR A 60 -11.57 -2.90 -10.56
CA THR A 60 -10.87 -4.10 -10.11
C THR A 60 -9.42 -3.77 -9.79
N VAL A 61 -8.96 -4.20 -8.63
CA VAL A 61 -7.56 -4.05 -8.21
C VAL A 61 -6.99 -5.44 -7.97
N VAL A 62 -5.87 -5.75 -8.63
CA VAL A 62 -5.05 -6.92 -8.32
C VAL A 62 -3.85 -6.44 -7.54
N ALA A 63 -3.62 -7.01 -6.35
CA ALA A 63 -2.52 -6.63 -5.48
C ALA A 63 -1.59 -7.82 -5.29
N LEU A 64 -0.29 -7.60 -5.48
CA LEU A 64 0.75 -8.63 -5.40
C LEU A 64 1.86 -8.18 -4.45
N ASP A 65 2.21 -9.06 -3.52
CA ASP A 65 3.36 -8.93 -2.61
C ASP A 65 4.02 -10.31 -2.44
N MET A 66 5.31 -10.37 -2.12
CA MET A 66 6.13 -11.61 -2.13
C MET A 66 6.46 -12.14 -0.75
#